data_AF-A0A927U4T7-F1
#
_entry.id   AF-A0A927U4T7-F1
#
_cell.length_a   1.000
_cell.length_b   1.000
_cell.length_c   1.000
_cell.angle_alpha   90.00
_cell.angle_beta   90.00
_cell.angle_gamma   90.00
#
_symmetry.space_group_name_H-M   'P 1'
#
loop_
_entity.id
_entity.type
_entity.pdbx_description
1 polymer ?
#
loop_
_entity_poly.entity_id
_entity_poly.type
_entity_poly.pdbx_seq_one_letter_code
_entity_poly.pdbx_strand_id
1 'polypeptide(L)'
;MKLCAKKHEEEQMAKTAVEFKEYMMLIVTSLQAGYSLEKSLLQSEKELSRLYSKDAVIIGPVHIMNQKIAMNIQVEKAFEEFANAIGLDDAMSLAEIIAFAKRSGGNYGKNIHDTAIKIEENLAVKEEIETITTEKRLELKVMCVMPMGILAYISITSKSFIAPLYGNLLGIFVMTICLIIYGILILIGRKIITIKV
;
A
#
# COMPACT_ATOMS: atom_id res chain seq x y z
N MET A 1 14.86 17.37 6.15
CA MET A 1 13.55 17.54 6.84
C MET A 1 12.36 17.31 5.91
N LYS A 2 12.27 17.95 4.73
CA LYS A 2 11.14 17.76 3.77
C LYS A 2 10.91 16.31 3.29
N LEU A 3 11.97 15.51 3.14
CA LEU A 3 11.88 14.09 2.76
C LEU A 3 11.24 13.19 3.84
N CYS A 4 11.43 13.52 5.13
CA CYS A 4 10.88 12.73 6.22
C CYS A 4 9.40 13.04 6.44
N ALA A 5 9.01 14.31 6.29
CA ALA A 5 7.61 14.73 6.31
C ALA A 5 6.81 14.10 5.16
N LYS A 6 7.35 14.14 3.93
CA LYS A 6 6.71 13.52 2.77
C LYS A 6 6.53 12.01 2.91
N LYS A 7 7.53 11.33 3.48
CA LYS A 7 7.47 9.89 3.72
C LYS A 7 6.43 9.51 4.80
N HIS A 8 6.29 10.32 5.85
CA HIS A 8 5.25 10.12 6.87
C HIS A 8 3.85 10.33 6.30
N GLU A 9 3.67 11.30 5.41
CA GLU A 9 2.40 11.58 4.75
C GLU A 9 1.98 10.42 3.82
N GLU A 10 2.91 9.88 3.02
CA GLU A 10 2.69 8.70 2.18
C GLU A 10 2.34 7.45 3.02
N GLU A 11 3.03 7.23 4.14
CA GLU A 11 2.76 6.10 5.05
C GLU A 11 1.39 6.22 5.74
N GLN A 12 0.99 7.45 6.09
CA GLN A 12 -0.31 7.72 6.70
C GLN A 12 -1.46 7.61 5.69
N MET A 13 -1.25 8.03 4.44
CA MET A 13 -2.21 7.81 3.34
C MET A 13 -2.38 6.32 3.04
N ALA A 14 -1.30 5.54 3.00
CA ALA A 14 -1.35 4.10 2.81
C ALA A 14 -2.14 3.41 3.94
N LYS A 15 -1.89 3.78 5.20
CA LYS A 15 -2.65 3.28 6.35
C LYS A 15 -4.14 3.63 6.24
N THR A 16 -4.46 4.86 5.86
CA THR A 16 -5.85 5.32 5.67
C THR A 16 -6.56 4.53 4.55
N ALA A 17 -5.85 4.17 3.47
CA ALA A 17 -6.41 3.37 2.39
C ALA A 17 -6.78 1.95 2.83
N VAL A 18 -5.93 1.30 3.65
CA VAL A 18 -6.23 -0.02 4.22
C VAL A 18 -7.44 0.05 5.15
N GLU A 19 -7.48 1.05 6.04
CA GLU A 19 -8.62 1.24 6.95
C GLU A 19 -9.92 1.56 6.20
N PHE A 20 -9.86 2.32 5.09
CA PHE A 20 -11.00 2.63 4.23
C PHE A 20 -11.56 1.38 3.55
N LYS A 21 -10.68 0.51 3.02
CA LYS A 21 -11.09 -0.78 2.43
C LYS A 21 -11.82 -1.65 3.46
N GLU A 22 -11.29 -1.76 4.67
CA GLU A 22 -11.90 -2.53 5.75
C GLU A 22 -13.29 -1.97 6.10
N TYR A 23 -13.41 -0.65 6.23
CA TYR A 23 -14.70 0.01 6.44
C TYR A 23 -15.71 -0.29 5.33
N MET A 24 -15.26 -0.29 4.07
CA MET A 24 -16.09 -0.64 2.91
C MET A 24 -16.59 -2.08 2.97
N MET A 25 -15.75 -3.05 3.33
CA MET A 25 -16.15 -4.44 3.47
C MET A 25 -17.24 -4.61 4.53
N LEU A 26 -17.09 -3.93 5.68
CA LEU A 26 -18.10 -3.94 6.74
C LEU A 26 -19.45 -3.36 6.26
N ILE A 27 -19.42 -2.32 5.41
CA ILE A 27 -20.64 -1.75 4.82
C ILE A 27 -21.31 -2.77 3.91
N VAL A 28 -20.53 -3.45 3.07
CA VAL A 28 -21.06 -4.46 2.14
C VAL A 28 -21.67 -5.64 2.89
N THR A 29 -20.98 -6.17 3.90
CA THR A 29 -21.52 -7.26 4.74
C THR A 29 -22.83 -6.85 5.40
N SER A 30 -22.93 -5.60 5.88
CA SER A 30 -24.16 -5.07 6.47
C SER A 30 -25.29 -4.92 5.43
N LEU A 31 -24.98 -4.44 4.23
CA LEU A 31 -25.94 -4.34 3.13
C LEU A 31 -26.43 -5.71 2.66
N GLN A 32 -25.54 -6.70 2.56
CA GLN A 32 -25.87 -8.09 2.23
C GLN A 32 -26.76 -8.73 3.30
N ALA A 33 -26.60 -8.35 4.57
CA ALA A 33 -27.49 -8.74 5.66
C ALA A 33 -28.87 -8.06 5.60
N GLY A 34 -29.13 -7.22 4.60
CA GLY A 34 -30.41 -6.55 4.37
C GLY A 34 -30.59 -5.24 5.13
N TYR A 35 -29.52 -4.67 5.70
CA TYR A 35 -29.59 -3.33 6.29
C TYR A 35 -29.70 -2.24 5.22
N SER A 36 -30.34 -1.12 5.58
CA SER A 36 -30.32 0.10 4.76
C SER A 36 -28.93 0.72 4.76
N LEU A 37 -28.59 1.52 3.74
CA LEU A 37 -27.29 2.17 3.63
C LEU A 37 -26.90 2.98 4.88
N GLU A 38 -27.81 3.81 5.39
CA GLU A 38 -27.59 4.58 6.62
C GLU A 38 -27.27 3.70 7.82
N LYS A 39 -28.01 2.58 7.96
CA LYS A 39 -27.82 1.65 9.06
C LYS A 39 -26.52 0.86 8.90
N SER A 40 -26.15 0.51 7.68
CA SER A 40 -24.86 -0.10 7.37
C SER A 40 -23.71 0.82 7.74
N LEU A 41 -23.73 2.10 7.34
CA LEU A 41 -22.68 3.07 7.69
C LEU A 41 -22.49 3.23 9.20
N LEU A 42 -23.59 3.27 9.96
CA LEU A 42 -23.60 3.32 11.43
C LEU A 42 -23.11 2.03 12.09
N GLN A 43 -23.48 0.87 11.55
CA GLN A 43 -23.05 -0.42 12.09
C GLN A 43 -21.57 -0.67 11.82
N SER A 44 -21.11 -0.36 10.60
CA SER A 44 -19.73 -0.51 10.18
C SER A 44 -18.78 0.37 10.98
N GLU A 45 -19.20 1.56 11.43
CA GLU A 45 -18.38 2.38 12.35
C GLU A 45 -18.11 1.66 13.69
N LYS A 46 -19.13 1.01 14.25
CA LYS A 46 -19.01 0.27 15.52
C LYS A 46 -18.10 -0.94 15.37
N GLU A 47 -18.21 -1.64 14.25
CA GLU A 47 -17.36 -2.79 13.92
C GLU A 47 -15.92 -2.36 13.66
N LEU A 48 -15.72 -1.28 12.90
CA LEU A 48 -14.41 -0.69 12.66
C LEU A 48 -13.74 -0.22 13.96
N SER A 49 -14.50 0.38 14.87
CA SER A 49 -14.01 0.80 16.20
C SER A 49 -13.65 -0.36 17.13
N ARG A 50 -14.18 -1.57 16.88
CA ARG A 50 -13.78 -2.79 17.59
C ARG A 50 -12.50 -3.38 17.02
N LEU A 51 -12.36 -3.32 15.69
CA LEU A 51 -11.19 -3.82 14.99
C LEU A 51 -9.95 -2.97 15.26
N TYR A 52 -10.12 -1.64 15.28
CA TYR A 52 -9.05 -0.69 15.54
C TYR A 52 -9.26 0.02 16.88
N SER A 53 -8.46 -0.33 17.89
CA SER A 53 -8.62 0.10 19.29
C SER A 53 -8.20 1.55 19.60
N LYS A 54 -8.56 2.52 18.74
CA LYS A 54 -8.40 4.00 18.82
C LYS A 54 -7.26 4.66 18.03
N ASP A 55 -6.40 3.89 17.35
CA ASP A 55 -5.29 4.43 16.53
C ASP A 55 -5.61 4.52 15.02
N ALA A 56 -6.85 4.22 14.64
CA ALA A 56 -7.28 4.33 13.25
C ALA A 56 -7.61 5.78 12.91
N VAL A 57 -6.94 6.26 11.86
CA VAL A 57 -7.06 7.64 11.36
C VAL A 57 -8.45 7.87 10.81
N ILE A 58 -9.08 6.84 10.24
CA ILE A 58 -10.37 6.95 9.56
C ILE A 58 -11.59 7.05 10.49
N ILE A 59 -11.48 6.61 11.76
CA ILE A 59 -12.61 6.58 12.69
C ILE A 59 -13.20 7.98 12.91
N GLY A 60 -12.35 9.00 13.06
CA GLY A 60 -12.79 10.38 13.25
C GLY A 60 -13.65 10.90 12.09
N PRO A 61 -13.13 10.87 10.84
CA PRO A 61 -13.90 11.22 9.65
C PRO A 61 -15.20 10.40 9.47
N VAL A 62 -15.18 9.09 9.72
CA VAL A 62 -16.38 8.23 9.67
C VAL A 62 -17.42 8.67 10.70
N HIS A 63 -16.98 8.96 11.93
CA HIS A 63 -17.87 9.42 13.00
C HIS A 63 -18.56 10.74 12.62
N ILE A 64 -17.79 11.70 12.07
CA ILE A 64 -18.33 12.98 11.59
C ILE A 64 -19.37 12.77 10.49
N MET A 65 -19.10 11.87 9.54
CA MET A 65 -20.04 11.50 8.49
C MET A 65 -21.35 10.94 9.06
N ASN A 66 -21.27 9.98 9.99
CA ASN A 66 -22.44 9.37 10.62
C ASN A 66 -23.25 10.37 11.44
N GLN A 67 -22.59 11.32 12.13
CA GLN A 67 -23.29 12.43 12.80
C GLN A 67 -24.05 13.30 11.80
N LYS A 68 -23.47 13.63 10.65
CA LYS A 68 -24.15 14.41 9.59
C LYS A 68 -25.38 13.68 9.08
N ILE A 69 -25.28 12.38 8.83
CA ILE A 69 -26.42 11.54 8.43
C ILE A 69 -27.51 11.57 9.52
N ALA A 70 -27.14 11.45 10.80
CA ALA A 70 -28.07 11.55 11.92
C ALA A 70 -28.75 12.93 12.02
N MET A 71 -28.12 13.99 11.50
CA MET A 71 -28.68 15.34 11.37
C MET A 71 -29.52 15.53 10.09
N ASN A 72 -29.98 14.45 9.45
CA ASN A 72 -30.73 14.47 8.19
C ASN A 72 -29.99 15.09 7.00
N ILE A 73 -28.65 15.14 7.03
CA ILE A 73 -27.87 15.44 5.83
C ILE A 73 -27.92 14.21 4.92
N GLN A 74 -28.12 14.46 3.63
CA GLN A 74 -28.18 13.40 2.63
C GLN A 74 -26.89 12.57 2.61
N VAL A 75 -27.02 11.24 2.58
CA VAL A 75 -25.90 10.28 2.64
C VAL A 75 -24.85 10.57 1.57
N GLU A 76 -25.27 10.93 0.36
CA GLU A 76 -24.38 11.22 -0.77
C GLU A 76 -23.46 12.40 -0.45
N LYS A 77 -24.06 13.47 0.08
CA LYS A 77 -23.34 14.69 0.46
C LYS A 77 -22.43 14.44 1.67
N ALA A 78 -22.92 13.69 2.66
CA ALA A 78 -22.11 13.33 3.82
C ALA A 78 -20.89 12.48 3.42
N PHE A 79 -21.09 11.53 2.49
CA PHE A 79 -20.05 10.65 1.98
C PHE A 79 -19.05 11.40 1.07
N GLU A 80 -19.52 12.34 0.24
CA GLU A 80 -18.67 13.22 -0.56
C GLU A 80 -17.77 14.10 0.31
N GLU A 81 -18.32 14.71 1.37
CA GLU A 81 -17.54 15.50 2.33
C GLU A 81 -16.54 14.62 3.10
N PHE A 82 -16.91 13.38 3.42
CA PHE A 82 -16.01 12.38 4.01
C PHE A 82 -14.86 12.02 3.06
N ALA A 83 -15.17 11.71 1.79
CA ALA A 83 -14.18 11.37 0.78
C ALA A 83 -13.16 12.50 0.56
N ASN A 84 -13.64 13.75 0.51
CA ASN A 84 -12.79 14.93 0.45
C ASN A 84 -11.92 15.10 1.70
N ALA A 85 -12.42 14.74 2.88
CA ALA A 85 -11.68 14.86 4.13
C ALA A 85 -10.54 13.84 4.26
N ILE A 86 -10.70 12.62 3.70
CA ILE A 86 -9.67 11.57 3.72
C ILE A 86 -8.70 11.65 2.53
N GLY A 87 -9.07 12.36 1.45
CA GLY A 87 -8.19 12.61 0.31
C GLY A 87 -7.78 11.37 -0.48
N LEU A 88 -8.61 10.31 -0.46
CA LEU A 88 -8.37 9.08 -1.22
C LEU A 88 -9.18 9.11 -2.53
N ASP A 89 -8.51 8.91 -3.67
CA ASP A 89 -9.14 8.85 -4.99
C ASP A 89 -10.22 7.74 -5.08
N ASP A 90 -9.97 6.61 -4.40
CA ASP A 90 -10.91 5.48 -4.31
C ASP A 90 -12.20 5.88 -3.58
N ALA A 91 -12.10 6.72 -2.54
CA ALA A 91 -13.25 7.22 -1.80
C ALA A 91 -14.05 8.25 -2.60
N MET A 92 -13.37 9.12 -3.36
CA MET A 92 -14.00 10.09 -4.25
C MET A 92 -14.79 9.39 -5.37
N SER A 93 -14.19 8.40 -6.02
CA SER A 93 -14.83 7.59 -7.05
C SER A 93 -16.09 6.90 -6.53
N LEU A 94 -16.06 6.39 -5.30
CA LEU A 94 -17.21 5.77 -4.67
C LEU A 94 -18.31 6.78 -4.33
N ALA A 95 -17.95 7.97 -3.84
CA ALA A 95 -18.92 9.03 -3.55
C ALA A 95 -19.74 9.40 -4.81
N GLU A 96 -19.08 9.49 -5.98
CA GLU A 96 -19.74 9.71 -7.26
C GLU A 96 -20.71 8.58 -7.62
N ILE A 97 -20.31 7.32 -7.39
CA ILE A 97 -21.16 6.16 -7.65
C ILE A 97 -22.40 6.16 -6.74
N ILE A 98 -22.24 6.49 -5.45
CA ILE A 98 -23.34 6.60 -4.50
C ILE A 98 -24.30 7.72 -4.92
N ALA A 99 -23.76 8.89 -5.30
CA ALA A 99 -24.55 10.01 -5.80
C ALA A 99 -25.33 9.67 -7.08
N PHE A 100 -24.72 8.90 -7.99
CA PHE A 100 -25.36 8.43 -9.21
C PHE A 100 -26.45 7.39 -8.94
N ALA A 101 -26.20 6.45 -8.01
CA ALA A 101 -27.15 5.40 -7.65
C ALA A 101 -28.48 5.97 -7.12
N LYS A 102 -28.43 7.05 -6.32
CA LYS A 102 -29.63 7.74 -5.82
C LYS A 102 -30.47 8.37 -6.93
N ARG A 103 -29.83 9.06 -7.89
CA ARG A 103 -30.53 9.69 -9.02
C ARG A 103 -31.24 8.68 -9.92
N SER A 104 -30.71 7.46 -10.01
CA SER A 104 -31.27 6.38 -10.83
C SER A 104 -32.41 5.60 -10.14
N GLY A 105 -32.75 5.92 -8.88
CA GLY A 105 -33.85 5.28 -8.14
C GLY A 105 -33.61 3.81 -7.78
N GLY A 106 -32.36 3.33 -7.81
CA GLY A 106 -32.01 1.92 -7.74
C GLY A 106 -31.35 1.47 -6.43
N ASN A 107 -31.50 0.18 -6.13
CA ASN A 107 -31.03 -0.53 -4.93
C ASN A 107 -29.52 -0.28 -4.62
N TYR A 108 -29.24 0.62 -3.67
CA TYR A 108 -27.90 0.95 -3.17
C TYR A 108 -27.05 -0.29 -2.87
N GLY A 109 -27.67 -1.37 -2.40
CA GLY A 109 -26.99 -2.62 -2.03
C GLY A 109 -26.17 -3.23 -3.17
N LYS A 110 -26.69 -3.27 -4.40
CA LYS A 110 -25.98 -3.89 -5.54
C LYS A 110 -24.83 -3.03 -6.06
N ASN A 111 -25.06 -1.72 -6.20
CA ASN A 111 -24.05 -0.81 -6.75
C ASN A 111 -22.88 -0.57 -5.78
N ILE A 112 -23.16 -0.51 -4.47
CA ILE A 112 -22.12 -0.37 -3.43
C ILE A 112 -21.32 -1.67 -3.31
N HIS A 113 -21.98 -2.82 -3.40
CA HIS A 113 -21.33 -4.13 -3.44
C HIS A 113 -20.38 -4.24 -4.65
N ASP A 114 -20.85 -3.94 -5.86
CA ASP A 114 -20.04 -4.03 -7.08
C ASP A 114 -18.85 -3.05 -7.05
N THR A 115 -18.98 -1.91 -6.35
CA THR A 115 -17.87 -0.96 -6.20
C THR A 115 -16.89 -1.37 -5.11
N ALA A 116 -17.37 -1.90 -3.99
CA ALA A 116 -16.49 -2.42 -2.95
C ALA A 116 -15.65 -3.61 -3.44
N ILE A 117 -16.23 -4.49 -4.27
CA ILE A 117 -15.46 -5.57 -4.92
C ILE A 117 -14.37 -4.99 -5.83
N LYS A 118 -14.67 -3.96 -6.61
CA LYS A 118 -13.64 -3.30 -7.45
C LYS A 118 -12.54 -2.63 -6.63
N ILE A 119 -12.88 -2.05 -5.48
CA ILE A 119 -11.90 -1.49 -4.54
C ILE A 119 -11.06 -2.61 -3.92
N GLU A 120 -11.68 -3.74 -3.56
CA GLU A 120 -10.99 -4.92 -3.06
C GLU A 120 -10.01 -5.50 -4.07
N GLU A 121 -10.42 -5.65 -5.34
CA GLU A 121 -9.57 -6.09 -6.44
C GLU A 121 -8.39 -5.12 -6.66
N ASN A 122 -8.63 -3.81 -6.65
CA ASN A 122 -7.57 -2.81 -6.82
C ASN A 122 -6.57 -2.81 -5.66
N LEU A 123 -7.01 -3.05 -4.42
CA LEU A 123 -6.09 -3.14 -3.28
C LEU A 123 -5.37 -4.48 -3.24
N ALA A 124 -6.03 -5.59 -3.58
CA ALA A 124 -5.39 -6.90 -3.71
C ALA A 124 -4.26 -6.85 -4.75
N VAL A 125 -4.47 -6.16 -5.88
CA VAL A 125 -3.42 -5.91 -6.88
C VAL A 125 -2.30 -5.02 -6.31
N LYS A 126 -2.61 -3.98 -5.52
CA LYS A 126 -1.58 -3.14 -4.86
C LYS A 126 -0.74 -3.93 -3.83
N GLU A 127 -1.38 -4.80 -3.04
CA GLU A 127 -0.74 -5.70 -2.05
C GLU A 127 0.08 -6.81 -2.74
N GLU A 128 -0.43 -7.37 -3.84
CA GLU A 128 0.30 -8.34 -4.67
C GLU A 128 1.55 -7.70 -5.27
N ILE A 129 1.46 -6.48 -5.81
CA ILE A 129 2.62 -5.74 -6.32
C ILE A 129 3.61 -5.44 -5.18
N GLU A 130 3.16 -5.14 -3.96
CA GLU A 130 4.04 -4.97 -2.79
C GLU A 130 4.75 -6.25 -2.37
N THR A 131 4.05 -7.37 -2.39
CA THR A 131 4.62 -8.69 -2.08
C THR A 131 5.66 -9.10 -3.12
N ILE A 132 5.33 -8.97 -4.42
CA ILE A 132 6.27 -9.22 -5.53
C ILE A 132 7.48 -8.28 -5.44
N THR A 133 7.29 -7.01 -5.07
CA THR A 133 8.39 -6.05 -4.88
C THR A 133 9.29 -6.45 -3.70
N THR A 134 8.71 -6.94 -2.61
CA THR A 134 9.46 -7.39 -1.43
C THR A 134 10.28 -8.66 -1.74
N GLU A 135 9.71 -9.59 -2.49
CA GLU A 135 10.41 -10.76 -3.01
C GLU A 135 11.60 -10.35 -3.90
N LYS A 136 11.40 -9.43 -4.84
CA LYS A 136 12.48 -8.92 -5.72
C LYS A 136 13.57 -8.18 -4.95
N ARG A 137 13.24 -7.47 -3.86
CA ARG A 137 14.22 -6.88 -2.94
C ARG A 137 15.08 -7.93 -2.25
N LEU A 138 14.47 -9.04 -1.83
CA LEU A 138 15.18 -10.15 -1.21
C LEU A 138 16.10 -10.85 -2.22
N GLU A 139 15.64 -11.06 -3.45
CA GLU A 139 16.44 -11.61 -4.55
C GLU A 139 17.68 -10.73 -4.83
N LEU A 140 17.53 -9.41 -4.96
CA LEU A 140 18.66 -8.49 -5.15
C LEU A 140 19.63 -8.53 -3.96
N LYS A 141 19.11 -8.63 -2.72
CA LYS A 141 19.95 -8.75 -1.52
C LYS A 141 20.77 -10.04 -1.54
N VAL A 142 20.18 -11.16 -1.94
CA VAL A 142 20.88 -12.45 -2.09
C VAL A 142 21.95 -12.35 -3.19
N MET A 143 21.64 -11.74 -4.33
CA MET A 143 22.60 -11.49 -5.42
C MET A 143 23.79 -10.62 -4.96
N CYS A 144 23.57 -9.69 -4.03
CA CYS A 144 24.65 -8.89 -3.46
C CYS A 144 25.53 -9.71 -2.50
N VAL A 145 24.93 -10.59 -1.71
CA VAL A 145 25.66 -11.39 -0.70
C VAL A 145 26.42 -12.55 -1.34
N MET A 146 25.92 -13.13 -2.43
CA MET A 146 26.49 -14.32 -3.07
C MET A 146 27.96 -14.16 -3.50
N PRO A 147 28.39 -13.09 -4.21
CA PRO A 147 29.80 -12.90 -4.59
C PRO A 147 30.72 -12.76 -3.39
N MET A 148 30.28 -12.07 -2.33
CA MET A 148 31.04 -11.96 -1.08
C MET A 148 31.19 -13.32 -0.39
N GLY A 149 30.13 -14.13 -0.38
CA GLY A 149 30.16 -15.50 0.15
C GLY A 149 31.12 -16.41 -0.63
N ILE A 150 31.10 -16.34 -1.96
CA ILE A 150 32.02 -17.11 -2.83
C ILE A 150 33.48 -16.65 -2.61
N LEU A 151 33.73 -15.35 -2.54
CA LEU A 151 35.05 -14.80 -2.26
C LEU A 151 35.57 -15.23 -0.87
N ALA A 152 34.72 -15.18 0.16
CA ALA A 152 35.06 -15.65 1.50
C ALA A 152 35.37 -17.16 1.50
N TYR A 153 34.55 -17.98 0.85
CA TYR A 153 34.74 -19.43 0.75
C TYR A 153 36.08 -19.79 0.10
N ILE A 154 36.40 -19.17 -1.04
CA ILE A 154 37.68 -19.40 -1.74
C ILE A 154 38.86 -18.88 -0.91
N SER A 155 38.71 -17.76 -0.20
CA SER A 155 39.78 -17.21 0.64
C SER A 155 40.20 -18.12 1.81
N ILE A 156 39.25 -18.90 2.35
CA ILE A 156 39.49 -19.85 3.43
C ILE A 156 40.09 -21.16 2.88
N THR A 157 39.58 -21.63 1.74
CA THR A 157 39.95 -22.95 1.18
C THR A 157 41.25 -22.91 0.37
N SER A 158 41.52 -21.82 -0.37
CA SER A 158 42.69 -21.75 -1.28
C SER A 158 43.23 -20.32 -1.47
N LYS A 159 44.05 -19.86 -0.52
CA LYS A 159 44.74 -18.54 -0.61
C LYS A 159 45.62 -18.39 -1.85
N SER A 160 46.16 -19.48 -2.39
CA SER A 160 47.01 -19.47 -3.59
C SER A 160 46.25 -19.07 -4.86
N PHE A 161 44.92 -19.23 -4.89
CA PHE A 161 44.09 -18.89 -6.06
C PHE A 161 43.76 -17.40 -6.14
N ILE A 162 43.65 -16.72 -4.98
CA ILE A 162 43.36 -15.28 -4.87
C ILE A 162 44.64 -14.42 -4.92
N ALA A 163 45.80 -14.99 -4.56
CA ALA A 163 47.06 -14.27 -4.49
C ALA A 163 47.49 -13.54 -5.79
N PRO A 164 47.36 -14.11 -7.01
CA PRO A 164 47.67 -13.40 -8.25
C PRO A 164 46.71 -12.24 -8.56
N LEU A 165 45.49 -12.31 -8.03
CA LEU A 165 44.42 -11.34 -8.25
C LEU A 165 44.59 -10.06 -7.41
N TYR A 166 45.22 -10.18 -6.23
CA TYR A 166 45.47 -9.05 -5.32
C TYR A 166 46.96 -8.67 -5.17
N GLY A 167 47.90 -9.52 -5.62
CA GLY A 167 49.35 -9.29 -5.45
C GLY A 167 50.03 -8.54 -6.60
N ASN A 168 49.44 -8.49 -7.80
CA ASN A 168 50.01 -7.84 -8.98
C ASN A 168 49.31 -6.51 -9.30
N LEU A 169 50.06 -5.52 -9.81
CA LEU A 169 49.52 -4.22 -10.26
C LEU A 169 48.35 -4.38 -11.27
N LEU A 170 48.49 -5.35 -12.17
CA LEU A 170 47.47 -5.69 -13.17
C LEU A 170 46.20 -6.27 -12.52
N GLY A 171 46.36 -7.09 -11.46
CA GLY A 171 45.25 -7.64 -10.70
C GLY A 171 44.48 -6.57 -9.92
N ILE A 172 45.19 -5.63 -9.29
CA ILE A 172 44.60 -4.48 -8.59
C ILE A 172 43.74 -3.65 -9.55
N PHE A 173 44.22 -3.40 -10.77
CA PHE A 173 43.47 -2.66 -11.79
C PHE A 173 42.18 -3.38 -12.20
N VAL A 174 42.26 -4.69 -12.49
CA VAL A 174 41.09 -5.51 -12.85
C VAL A 174 40.07 -5.56 -11.71
N MET A 175 40.51 -5.71 -10.46
CA MET A 175 39.63 -5.73 -9.29
C MET A 175 38.94 -4.38 -9.05
N THR A 176 39.65 -3.28 -9.32
CA THR A 176 39.08 -1.93 -9.21
C THR A 176 37.95 -1.74 -10.24
N ILE A 177 38.15 -2.16 -11.49
CA ILE A 177 37.10 -2.11 -12.53
C ILE A 177 35.92 -3.01 -12.16
N CYS A 178 36.17 -4.23 -11.68
CA CYS A 178 35.12 -5.17 -11.29
C CYS A 178 34.25 -4.60 -10.16
N LEU A 179 34.88 -3.94 -9.17
CA LEU A 179 34.19 -3.29 -8.06
C LEU A 179 33.34 -2.10 -8.54
N ILE A 180 33.86 -1.28 -9.46
CA ILE A 180 33.11 -0.17 -10.06
C ILE A 180 31.88 -0.69 -10.80
N ILE A 181 32.02 -1.70 -11.65
CA ILE A 181 30.90 -2.31 -12.39
C ILE A 181 29.88 -2.89 -11.41
N TYR A 182 30.33 -3.60 -10.38
CA TYR A 182 29.47 -4.16 -9.35
C TYR A 182 28.68 -3.08 -8.59
N GLY A 183 29.33 -1.97 -8.24
CA GLY A 183 28.67 -0.81 -7.65
C GLY A 183 27.61 -0.19 -8.57
N ILE A 184 27.91 -0.04 -9.86
CA ILE A 184 26.97 0.48 -10.86
C ILE A 184 25.75 -0.44 -11.01
N LEU A 185 25.97 -1.76 -11.05
CA LEU A 185 24.88 -2.75 -11.14
C LEU A 185 23.97 -2.70 -9.91
N ILE A 186 24.53 -2.52 -8.70
CA ILE A 186 23.73 -2.35 -7.48
C ILE A 186 22.91 -1.06 -7.54
N LEU A 187 23.49 0.04 -8.01
CA LEU A 187 22.77 1.31 -8.15
C LEU A 187 21.61 1.20 -9.15
N ILE A 188 21.84 0.57 -10.29
CA ILE A 188 20.80 0.32 -11.30
C ILE A 188 19.72 -0.62 -10.75
N GLY A 189 20.10 -1.73 -10.12
CA GLY A 189 19.16 -2.67 -9.52
C GLY A 189 18.29 -2.03 -8.42
N ARG A 190 18.91 -1.21 -7.55
CA ARG A 190 18.17 -0.42 -6.56
C ARG A 190 17.22 0.58 -7.21
N LYS A 191 17.64 1.24 -8.30
CA LYS A 191 16.79 2.20 -9.01
C LYS A 191 15.57 1.52 -9.63
N ILE A 192 15.75 0.36 -10.28
CA ILE A 192 14.65 -0.41 -10.87
C ILE A 192 13.65 -0.87 -9.80
N ILE A 193 14.13 -1.35 -8.65
CA ILE A 193 13.27 -1.84 -7.56
C ILE A 193 12.66 -0.70 -6.72
N THR A 194 13.27 0.49 -6.73
CA THR A 194 12.73 1.69 -6.07
C THR A 194 11.75 2.43 -6.97
N ILE A 195 11.77 2.19 -8.30
CA ILE A 195 10.69 2.59 -9.20
C ILE A 195 9.51 1.65 -8.93
N LYS A 196 8.85 1.93 -7.81
CA LYS A 196 7.43 1.75 -7.62
C LYS A 196 6.86 3.15 -7.77
N VAL A 197 5.89 3.28 -8.67
CA VAL A 197 5.09 4.49 -8.87
C VAL A 197 4.47 4.91 -7.54
#